data_AF-A0A936Y0E8-F1
#
_entry.id   AF-A0A936Y0E8-F1
#
_cell.length_a   1.000
_cell.length_b   1.000
_cell.length_c   1.000
_cell.angle_alpha   90.00
_cell.angle_beta   90.00
_cell.angle_gamma   90.00
#
_symmetry.space_group_name_H-M   'P 1'
#
loop_
_entity.id
_entity.type
_entity.pdbx_description
1 polymer ?
#
loop_
_entity_poly.entity_id
_entity_poly.type
_entity_poly.pdbx_seq_one_letter_code
_entity_poly.pdbx_strand_id
1 'polypeptide(L)'
;MTAFAADVLESIKQAKRGEAAHTHTASNIAQYKTRGRPVGTVKDDAKQAVTVRYSPDVLNAFRATGAGWQTRMNEALREWLNTHSPV
;
A
#
# COMPACT_ATOMS: atom_id res chain seq x y z
N MET A 1 -25.83 -32.19 -15.04
CA MET A 1 -24.71 -32.78 -14.26
C MET A 1 -23.69 -33.53 -15.13
N THR A 2 -23.91 -33.72 -16.43
CA THR A 2 -23.02 -34.51 -17.32
C THR A 2 -21.81 -33.74 -17.85
N ALA A 3 -21.95 -32.42 -18.09
CA ALA A 3 -20.87 -31.59 -18.63
C ALA A 3 -19.64 -31.53 -17.71
N PHE A 4 -19.85 -31.36 -16.40
CA PHE A 4 -18.76 -31.33 -15.42
C PHE A 4 -17.94 -32.63 -15.40
N ALA A 5 -18.60 -33.79 -15.49
CA ALA A 5 -17.91 -35.08 -15.49
C ALA A 5 -17.04 -35.25 -16.76
N ALA A 6 -17.50 -34.74 -17.91
CA ALA A 6 -16.73 -34.75 -19.15
C ALA A 6 -15.50 -33.83 -19.05
N ASP A 7 -15.68 -32.61 -18.50
CA ASP A 7 -14.59 -31.64 -18.32
C ASP A 7 -13.51 -32.15 -17.35
N VAL A 8 -13.90 -32.83 -16.27
CA VAL A 8 -12.95 -33.43 -15.31
C VAL A 8 -12.15 -34.56 -15.97
N LEU A 9 -12.80 -35.42 -16.75
CA LEU A 9 -12.12 -36.50 -17.48
C LEU A 9 -11.10 -35.95 -18.48
N GLU A 10 -11.46 -34.88 -19.19
CA GLU A 10 -10.57 -34.25 -20.15
C GLU A 10 -9.38 -33.56 -19.46
N SER A 11 -9.62 -32.87 -18.34
CA SER A 11 -8.56 -32.26 -17.51
C SER A 11 -7.56 -33.31 -17.01
N ILE A 12 -8.01 -34.50 -16.60
CA ILE A 12 -7.12 -35.60 -16.17
C ILE A 12 -6.29 -36.13 -17.35
N LYS A 13 -6.89 -36.25 -18.55
CA LYS A 13 -6.15 -36.67 -19.76
C LYS A 13 -5.10 -35.64 -20.19
N GLN A 14 -5.41 -34.35 -20.08
CA GLN A 14 -4.46 -33.26 -20.34
C GLN A 14 -3.29 -33.30 -19.34
N ALA A 15 -3.58 -33.45 -18.05
CA ALA A 15 -2.56 -33.60 -17.01
C ALA A 15 -1.64 -34.82 -17.26
N LYS A 16 -2.20 -35.97 -17.68
CA LYS A 16 -1.41 -37.16 -18.04
C LYS A 16 -0.54 -36.96 -19.29
N ARG A 17 -0.93 -36.06 -20.20
CA ARG A 17 -0.14 -35.64 -21.37
C ARG A 17 0.93 -34.58 -21.05
N GLY A 18 1.01 -34.14 -19.78
CA GLY A 18 1.93 -33.08 -19.35
C GLY A 18 1.43 -31.67 -19.67
N GLU A 19 0.20 -31.53 -20.16
CA GLU A 19 -0.44 -30.26 -20.50
C GLU A 19 -1.14 -29.72 -19.24
N ALA A 20 -0.37 -29.36 -18.22
CA ALA A 20 -0.91 -28.72 -17.03
C ALA A 20 -1.22 -27.23 -17.30
N ALA A 21 -2.31 -26.73 -16.71
CA ALA A 21 -2.58 -25.29 -16.68
C ALA A 21 -1.38 -24.53 -16.11
N HIS A 22 -1.11 -23.35 -16.68
CA HIS A 22 0.05 -22.51 -16.36
C HIS A 22 0.19 -22.33 -14.84
N THR A 23 1.13 -23.08 -14.25
CA THR A 23 1.40 -23.02 -12.81
C THR A 23 2.51 -22.01 -12.58
N HIS A 24 2.32 -21.11 -11.63
CA HIS A 24 3.42 -20.26 -11.18
C HIS A 24 4.43 -21.12 -10.42
N THR A 25 5.52 -21.51 -11.09
CA THR A 25 6.66 -22.19 -10.47
C THR A 25 7.32 -21.28 -9.43
N ALA A 26 8.14 -21.85 -8.54
CA ALA A 26 8.89 -21.09 -7.55
C ALA A 26 9.74 -19.96 -8.20
N SER A 27 10.28 -20.17 -9.41
CA SER A 27 10.95 -19.12 -10.18
C SER A 27 10.00 -17.99 -10.62
N ASN A 28 8.78 -18.31 -11.05
CA ASN A 28 7.78 -17.29 -11.38
C ASN A 28 7.38 -16.48 -10.14
N ILE A 29 7.32 -17.12 -8.97
CA ILE A 29 7.01 -16.45 -7.70
C ILE A 29 8.19 -15.57 -7.23
N ALA A 30 9.42 -16.03 -7.42
CA ALA A 30 10.62 -15.26 -7.10
C ALA A 30 10.71 -13.95 -7.92
N GLN A 31 10.21 -13.94 -9.16
CA GLN A 31 10.09 -12.71 -9.95
C GLN A 31 9.10 -11.69 -9.36
N TYR A 32 8.13 -12.12 -8.54
CA TYR A 32 7.19 -11.23 -7.86
C TYR A 32 7.74 -10.63 -6.54
N LYS A 33 8.99 -10.91 -6.15
CA LYS A 33 9.62 -10.24 -4.98
C LYS A 33 9.77 -8.72 -5.14
N THR A 34 9.52 -8.19 -6.32
CA THR A 34 9.32 -6.76 -6.60
C THR A 34 7.93 -6.24 -6.19
N ARG A 35 7.16 -7.00 -5.40
CA ARG A 35 5.92 -6.49 -4.79
C ARG A 35 6.24 -5.61 -3.58
N GLY A 36 6.61 -4.38 -3.89
CA GLY A 36 6.75 -3.22 -3.02
C GLY A 36 6.75 -1.96 -3.87
N ARG A 37 6.65 -0.78 -3.25
CA ARG A 37 6.89 0.50 -3.94
C ARG A 37 8.27 0.41 -4.65
N PRO A 38 8.40 0.77 -5.94
CA PRO A 38 9.67 0.64 -6.66
C PRO A 38 10.81 1.28 -5.85
N VAL A 39 11.92 0.56 -5.71
CA VAL A 39 13.13 1.08 -5.05
C VAL A 39 13.50 2.41 -5.70
N GLY A 40 13.61 3.48 -4.91
CA GLY A 40 13.91 4.83 -5.39
C GLY A 40 12.70 5.75 -5.62
N THR A 41 11.46 5.31 -5.36
CA THR A 41 10.25 6.17 -5.46
C THR A 41 9.84 6.80 -4.12
N VAL A 42 10.78 6.99 -3.20
CA VAL A 42 10.56 7.88 -2.06
C VAL A 42 10.66 9.30 -2.60
N LYS A 43 9.62 10.12 -2.38
CA LYS A 43 9.67 11.53 -2.80
C LYS A 43 10.79 12.24 -2.03
N ASP A 44 11.48 13.17 -2.66
CA ASP A 44 12.47 14.01 -1.95
C ASP A 44 11.83 14.82 -0.80
N ASP A 45 10.56 15.26 -0.96
CA ASP A 45 9.70 15.78 0.12
C ASP A 45 8.81 14.67 0.71
N ALA A 46 9.42 13.58 1.17
CA ALA A 46 8.70 12.61 1.98
C ALA A 46 8.52 13.14 3.40
N LYS A 47 7.28 13.12 3.90
CA LYS A 47 6.99 13.48 5.30
C LYS A 47 7.80 12.58 6.25
N GLN A 48 8.62 13.18 7.09
CA GLN A 48 9.37 12.45 8.10
C GLN A 48 8.45 12.06 9.28
N ALA A 49 8.41 10.77 9.60
CA ALA A 49 7.73 10.31 10.81
C ALA A 49 8.58 10.67 12.03
N VAL A 50 8.03 11.52 12.90
CA VAL A 50 8.65 11.94 14.17
C VAL A 50 7.67 11.77 15.32
N THR A 51 8.18 11.41 16.49
CA THR A 51 7.38 11.30 17.72
C THR A 51 7.42 12.64 18.45
N VAL A 52 6.33 13.40 18.38
CA VAL A 52 6.18 14.72 19.03
C VAL A 52 4.96 14.69 19.95
N ARG A 53 5.06 15.36 21.11
CA ARG A 53 3.94 15.55 22.03
C ARG A 53 3.33 16.93 21.79
N TYR A 54 2.02 16.97 21.60
CA TYR A 54 1.24 18.20 21.45
C TYR A 54 0.31 18.38 22.64
N SER A 55 -0.04 19.63 22.96
CA SER A 55 -1.05 19.93 23.97
C SER A 55 -2.41 19.33 23.59
N PRO A 56 -3.20 18.85 24.56
CA PRO A 56 -4.44 18.13 24.30
C PRO A 56 -5.51 19.03 23.64
N ASP A 57 -5.55 20.31 23.99
CA ASP A 57 -6.45 21.31 23.38
C ASP A 57 -6.20 21.46 21.87
N VAL A 58 -4.94 21.55 21.45
CA VAL A 58 -4.54 21.63 20.05
C VAL A 58 -4.96 20.37 19.29
N LEU A 59 -4.67 19.19 19.84
CA LEU A 59 -5.07 17.92 19.22
C LEU A 59 -6.59 17.78 19.11
N ASN A 60 -7.33 18.20 20.13
CA ASN A 60 -8.79 18.14 20.13
C ASN A 60 -9.38 19.07 19.07
N ALA A 61 -8.87 20.30 18.96
CA ALA A 61 -9.29 21.26 17.94
C ALA A 61 -9.09 20.69 16.53
N PHE A 62 -7.91 20.16 16.22
CA PHE A 62 -7.67 19.57 14.89
C PHE A 62 -8.46 18.27 14.68
N ARG A 63 -8.56 17.36 15.65
CA ARG A 63 -9.32 16.11 15.49
C ARG A 63 -10.81 16.35 15.25
N ALA A 64 -11.39 17.38 15.88
CA ALA A 64 -12.78 17.78 15.68
C ALA A 64 -13.07 18.16 14.22
N THR A 65 -12.04 18.55 13.47
CA THR A 65 -12.19 18.88 12.06
C THR A 65 -12.44 17.67 11.14
N GLY A 66 -12.26 16.44 11.66
CA GLY A 66 -12.57 15.19 10.96
C GLY A 66 -11.39 14.58 10.19
N ALA A 67 -11.70 13.85 9.12
CA ALA A 67 -10.68 13.20 8.29
C ALA A 67 -9.66 14.22 7.76
N GLY A 68 -8.39 13.81 7.66
CA GLY A 68 -7.31 14.68 7.18
C GLY A 68 -6.88 15.78 8.17
N TRP A 69 -7.27 15.71 9.45
CA TRP A 69 -6.84 16.68 10.47
C TRP A 69 -5.31 16.82 10.58
N GLN A 70 -4.56 15.73 10.39
CA GLN A 70 -3.09 15.77 10.39
C GLN A 70 -2.53 16.56 9.21
N THR A 71 -3.16 16.48 8.03
CA THR A 71 -2.75 17.26 6.86
C THR A 71 -2.99 18.74 7.09
N ARG A 72 -4.17 19.11 7.64
CA ARG A 72 -4.46 20.50 8.02
C ARG A 72 -3.54 21.04 9.10
N MET A 73 -3.20 20.23 10.09
CA MET A 73 -2.21 20.60 11.11
C MET A 73 -0.85 20.87 10.48
N ASN A 74 -0.40 20.02 9.54
CA ASN A 74 0.84 20.23 8.81
C ASN A 74 0.80 21.49 7.93
N GLU A 75 -0.32 21.80 7.27
CA GLU A 75 -0.50 23.03 6.50
C GLU A 75 -0.42 24.28 7.38
N ALA A 76 -1.09 24.26 8.55
CA ALA A 76 -1.01 25.34 9.52
C ALA A 76 0.43 25.58 10.02
N LEU A 77 1.20 24.50 10.25
CA LEU A 77 2.62 24.62 10.61
C LEU A 77 3.45 25.21 9.46
N ARG A 78 3.17 24.83 8.21
CA ARG A 78 3.85 25.41 7.03
C ARG A 78 3.52 26.89 6.87
N GLU A 79 2.26 27.28 7.06
CA GLU A 79 1.84 28.68 7.02
C GLU A 79 2.47 29.51 8.14
N TRP A 80 2.55 28.95 9.35
CA TRP A 80 3.22 29.60 10.47
C TRP A 80 4.69 29.90 10.16
N LEU A 81 5.40 28.97 9.50
CA LEU A 81 6.80 29.16 9.08
C LEU A 81 6.98 30.24 8.01
N ASN A 82 5.94 30.59 7.23
CA ASN A 82 6.03 31.69 6.27
C ASN A 82 6.02 33.06 6.96
N THR A 83 5.45 33.13 8.16
CA THR A 83 5.25 34.38 8.92
C THR A 83 6.16 34.49 10.14
N HIS A 84 6.73 33.38 10.61
CA HIS A 84 7.55 33.29 11.80
C HIS A 84 8.83 32.50 11.53
N SER A 85 9.96 32.99 12.02
CA SER A 85 11.18 32.20 12.07
C SER A 85 11.25 31.42 13.39
N PRO A 86 11.44 30.09 13.35
CA PRO A 86 11.80 29.35 14.55
C PRO A 86 13.22 29.78 14.97
N VAL A 87 13.34 30.27 16.20
CA VAL A 87 14.60 30.72 16.82
C VAL A 87 15.42 29.56 17.37
#